data_AF-A0A7R9DLZ1-F1
#
_entry.id   AF-A0A7R9DLZ1-F1
#
_cell.length_a   1.000
_cell.length_b   1.000
_cell.length_c   1.000
_cell.angle_alpha   90.00
_cell.angle_beta   90.00
_cell.angle_gamma   90.00
#
_symmetry.space_group_name_H-M   'P 1'
#
loop_
_entity.id
_entity.type
_entity.pdbx_description
1 polymer ?
#
loop_
_entity_poly.entity_id
_entity_poly.type
_entity_poly.pdbx_seq_one_letter_code
_entity_poly.pdbx_strand_id
1 'polypeptide(L)'
;MENEKLRDNLTALRKTVAQEEPSGKELLRQLEASQEELNRRRDECIQLHSVLANQTKGLKSVASNNYSTHVDIINEDGELVLAFEAQKKINRQLEDELQAEKVRWKSEREDLQQEIERLKEDNDRQQKILSVNLTKSPQSQQEAFMQHEITRLTSENLDLLEKFDTLSDLCRKHRKQMKQLAKKLKDAGVMEVEGAVDAVPSPAVQDQRHNLPMVKKKEREYQGMFEYRKEDEQIIVRHLIHDLKPRIAVTLLPGLPSYILFMCIRHTDFINDDEKVRSLLTATINAVKKVIKRRHEDLETTILWLSNTLRLLHNLKQYSGDKTFQAENTPKQNEQCLKNFDLSEYRQVLSDIAVWIYQVS
;
A
#
# COMPACT_ATOMS: atom_id res chain seq x y z
N MET A 1 52.16 33.35 -20.85
CA MET A 1 53.12 32.28 -21.26
C MET A 1 53.37 31.24 -20.18
N GLU A 2 53.96 31.55 -19.02
CA GLU A 2 54.28 30.50 -18.02
C GLU A 2 53.03 29.86 -17.38
N ASN A 3 52.01 30.67 -17.10
CA ASN A 3 50.71 30.20 -16.60
C ASN A 3 49.90 29.38 -17.63
N GLU A 4 50.18 29.58 -18.91
CA GLU A 4 49.50 28.92 -20.03
C GLU A 4 50.09 27.53 -20.25
N LYS A 5 51.43 27.43 -20.26
CA LYS A 5 52.14 26.14 -20.27
C LYS A 5 51.81 25.27 -19.05
N LEU A 6 51.67 25.88 -17.87
CA LEU A 6 51.26 25.16 -16.66
C LEU A 6 49.83 24.61 -16.77
N ARG A 7 48.90 25.35 -17.40
CA ARG A 7 47.54 24.87 -17.66
C ARG A 7 47.52 23.75 -18.67
N ASP A 8 48.29 23.86 -19.75
CA ASP A 8 48.35 22.83 -20.79
C ASP A 8 48.90 21.50 -20.24
N ASN A 9 49.95 21.56 -19.41
CA ASN A 9 50.51 20.39 -18.74
C ASN A 9 49.52 19.74 -17.75
N LEU A 10 48.73 20.54 -17.03
CA LEU A 10 47.71 20.06 -16.10
C LEU A 10 46.54 19.40 -16.83
N THR A 11 46.14 19.95 -17.98
CA THR A 11 45.10 19.37 -18.85
C THR A 11 45.57 18.05 -19.46
N ALA A 12 46.84 17.98 -19.90
CA ALA A 12 47.43 16.74 -20.39
C ALA A 12 47.47 15.63 -19.33
N LEU A 13 47.89 15.95 -18.09
CA LEU A 13 47.90 15.00 -16.98
C LEU A 13 46.49 14.48 -16.63
N ARG A 14 45.48 15.38 -16.62
CA ARG A 14 44.09 15.02 -16.34
C ARG A 14 43.53 14.08 -17.41
N LYS A 15 43.83 14.34 -18.68
CA LYS A 15 43.41 13.51 -19.81
C LYS A 15 43.99 12.10 -19.76
N THR A 16 45.21 11.93 -19.25
CA THR A 16 45.83 10.62 -19.04
C THR A 16 45.16 9.85 -17.90
N VAL A 17 44.82 10.52 -16.79
CA VAL A 17 44.18 9.89 -15.61
C VAL A 17 42.73 9.43 -15.90
N ALA A 18 41.98 10.15 -16.74
CA ALA A 18 40.59 9.78 -17.04
C ALA A 18 40.43 8.71 -18.13
N GLN A 19 41.51 8.20 -18.74
CA GLN A 19 41.39 7.16 -19.76
C GLN A 19 40.94 5.80 -19.22
N GLU A 20 41.15 5.55 -17.92
CA GLU A 20 40.91 4.26 -17.25
C GLU A 20 39.45 4.02 -16.84
N GLU A 21 38.61 5.07 -16.77
CA GLU A 21 37.26 4.99 -16.19
C GLU A 21 36.24 5.78 -17.05
N PRO A 22 35.12 5.19 -17.50
CA PRO A 22 34.14 5.86 -18.36
C PRO A 22 33.45 7.05 -17.67
N SER A 23 33.32 7.03 -16.34
CA SER A 23 32.80 8.15 -15.56
C SER A 23 33.75 9.35 -15.55
N GLY A 24 35.07 9.08 -15.50
CA GLY A 24 36.10 10.12 -15.55
C GLY A 24 36.14 10.89 -16.87
N LYS A 25 35.80 10.23 -18.00
CA LYS A 25 35.77 10.86 -19.33
C LYS A 25 34.67 11.91 -19.46
N GLU A 26 33.46 11.61 -18.95
CA GLU A 26 32.35 12.58 -19.00
C GLU A 26 32.59 13.77 -18.07
N LEU A 27 33.19 13.54 -16.89
CA LEU A 27 33.54 14.62 -15.96
C LEU A 27 34.60 15.56 -16.56
N LEU A 28 35.60 15.02 -17.26
CA LEU A 28 36.55 15.85 -18.01
C LEU A 28 35.89 16.66 -19.12
N ARG A 29 34.96 16.04 -19.87
CA ARG A 29 34.23 16.73 -20.95
C ARG A 29 33.44 17.92 -20.42
N GLN A 30 32.77 17.76 -19.29
CA GLN A 30 32.03 18.83 -18.62
C GLN A 30 32.98 19.94 -18.11
N LEU A 31 34.15 19.57 -17.60
CA LEU A 31 35.14 20.51 -17.09
C LEU A 31 35.80 21.30 -18.24
N GLU A 32 36.10 20.66 -19.37
CA GLU A 32 36.58 21.33 -20.59
C GLU A 32 35.54 22.32 -21.13
N ALA A 33 34.28 21.93 -21.22
CA ALA A 33 33.19 22.82 -21.65
C ALA A 33 33.01 24.04 -20.73
N SER A 34 33.09 23.83 -19.41
CA SER A 34 33.03 24.91 -18.42
C SER A 34 34.22 25.88 -18.54
N GLN A 35 35.42 25.34 -18.84
CA GLN A 35 36.63 26.13 -19.02
C GLN A 35 36.60 26.97 -20.30
N GLU A 36 36.05 26.45 -21.39
CA GLU A 36 35.83 27.19 -22.64
C GLU A 36 34.86 28.36 -22.45
N GLU A 37 33.73 28.13 -21.76
CA GLU A 37 32.76 29.18 -21.46
C GLU A 37 33.40 30.30 -20.62
N LEU A 38 34.21 29.94 -19.62
CA LEU A 38 34.90 30.92 -18.79
C LEU A 38 35.90 31.77 -19.60
N ASN A 39 36.57 31.18 -20.59
CA ASN A 39 37.46 31.92 -21.49
C ASN A 39 36.66 32.87 -22.39
N ARG A 40 35.53 32.43 -22.97
CA ARG A 40 34.65 33.31 -23.76
C ARG A 40 34.16 34.52 -22.95
N ARG A 41 33.72 34.31 -21.71
CA ARG A 41 33.29 35.40 -20.83
C ARG A 41 34.40 36.39 -20.51
N ARG A 42 35.66 35.92 -20.39
CA ARG A 42 36.81 36.80 -20.22
C ARG A 42 37.06 37.66 -21.45
N ASP A 43 36.99 37.07 -22.64
CA ASP A 43 37.19 37.78 -23.90
C ASP A 43 36.10 38.83 -24.14
N GLU A 44 34.83 38.49 -23.86
CA GLU A 44 33.70 39.43 -23.88
C GLU A 44 33.91 40.60 -22.91
N CYS A 45 34.38 40.32 -21.68
CA CYS A 45 34.65 41.35 -20.69
C CYS A 45 35.77 42.30 -21.15
N ILE A 46 36.83 41.76 -21.77
CA ILE A 46 37.92 42.56 -22.35
C ILE A 46 37.39 43.44 -23.50
N GLN A 47 36.55 42.89 -24.38
CA GLN A 47 35.93 43.64 -25.47
C GLN A 47 35.04 44.76 -24.95
N LEU A 48 34.18 44.48 -23.95
CA LEU A 48 33.33 45.49 -23.32
C LEU A 48 34.17 46.58 -22.65
N HIS A 49 35.25 46.22 -21.94
CA HIS A 49 36.17 47.18 -21.37
C HIS A 49 36.84 48.06 -22.44
N SER A 50 37.21 47.49 -23.58
CA SER A 50 37.79 48.23 -24.71
C SER A 50 36.79 49.22 -25.32
N VAL A 51 35.55 48.78 -25.53
CA VAL A 51 34.46 49.62 -26.05
C VAL A 51 34.17 50.79 -25.09
N LEU A 52 34.07 50.53 -23.79
CA LEU A 52 33.84 51.56 -22.77
C LEU A 52 35.01 52.55 -22.68
N ALA A 53 36.26 52.07 -22.77
CA ALA A 53 37.43 52.93 -22.80
C ALA A 53 37.45 53.85 -24.04
N ASN A 54 37.03 53.35 -25.20
CA ASN A 54 36.94 54.14 -26.43
C ASN A 54 35.81 55.18 -26.37
N GLN A 55 34.63 54.81 -25.86
CA GLN A 55 33.52 55.75 -25.65
C GLN A 55 33.91 56.87 -24.68
N THR A 56 34.61 56.53 -23.59
CA THR A 56 35.08 57.51 -22.60
C THR A 56 36.09 58.50 -23.20
N LYS A 57 36.98 58.04 -24.08
CA LYS A 57 37.91 58.93 -24.81
C LYS A 57 37.19 59.85 -25.80
N GLY A 58 36.17 59.34 -26.50
CA GLY A 58 35.32 60.14 -27.40
C GLY A 58 34.59 61.26 -26.66
N LEU A 59 34.00 60.95 -25.50
CA LEU A 59 33.31 61.94 -24.65
C LEU A 59 34.26 63.03 -24.12
N LYS A 60 35.49 62.69 -23.73
CA LYS A 60 36.49 63.67 -23.29
C LYS A 60 36.94 64.61 -24.42
N SER A 61 37.02 64.11 -25.66
CA SER A 61 37.34 64.93 -26.83
C SER A 61 36.24 65.94 -27.15
N VAL A 62 34.97 65.54 -27.02
CA VAL A 62 33.81 66.44 -27.26
C VAL A 62 33.69 67.50 -26.16
N ALA A 63 33.95 67.13 -24.91
CA ALA A 63 33.97 68.08 -23.80
C ALA A 63 35.12 69.10 -23.94
N SER A 64 36.32 68.67 -24.33
CA SER A 64 37.47 69.60 -24.41
C SER A 64 37.32 70.66 -25.51
N ASN A 65 36.64 70.36 -26.61
CA ASN A 65 36.45 71.31 -27.71
C ASN A 65 35.36 72.36 -27.43
N ASN A 66 34.36 72.05 -26.60
CA ASN A 66 33.21 72.93 -26.40
C ASN A 66 33.33 73.85 -25.18
N TYR A 67 34.16 73.51 -24.18
CA TYR A 67 34.23 74.27 -22.91
C TYR A 67 35.43 75.22 -22.79
N SER A 68 36.33 75.29 -23.80
CA SER A 68 37.55 76.10 -23.72
C SER A 68 37.36 77.59 -24.03
N THR A 69 36.25 78.01 -24.64
CA THR A 69 36.14 79.35 -25.24
C THR A 69 34.98 80.20 -24.73
N HIS A 70 34.06 79.64 -23.94
CA HIS A 70 32.91 80.39 -23.43
C HIS A 70 32.65 80.10 -21.96
N VAL A 71 33.44 80.73 -21.09
CA VAL A 71 33.12 80.79 -19.66
C VAL A 71 32.15 81.95 -19.38
N ASP A 72 32.12 82.99 -20.21
CA ASP A 72 31.32 84.20 -19.98
C ASP A 72 29.93 84.24 -20.66
N ILE A 73 29.58 83.31 -21.57
CA ILE A 73 28.22 83.26 -22.19
C ILE A 73 27.22 82.40 -21.41
N ILE A 74 27.67 81.52 -20.51
CA ILE A 74 26.82 80.49 -19.90
C ILE A 74 25.73 81.07 -18.96
N ASN A 75 25.79 82.36 -18.63
CA ASN A 75 24.89 82.99 -17.65
C ASN A 75 23.98 84.11 -18.21
N GLU A 76 23.99 84.41 -19.52
CA GLU A 76 23.14 85.46 -20.10
C GLU A 76 21.68 85.00 -20.33
N ASP A 77 21.47 83.74 -20.71
CA ASP A 77 20.13 83.22 -21.09
C ASP A 77 19.45 82.39 -19.99
N GLY A 78 20.01 82.37 -18.77
CA GLY A 78 19.47 81.60 -17.64
C GLY A 78 19.55 80.07 -17.83
N GLU A 79 20.23 79.58 -18.86
CA GLU A 79 20.38 78.16 -19.17
C GLU A 79 21.01 77.37 -18.02
N LEU A 80 21.95 77.96 -17.28
CA LEU A 80 22.55 77.34 -16.10
C LEU A 80 21.52 77.12 -14.98
N VAL A 81 20.59 78.06 -14.81
CA VAL A 81 19.49 77.95 -13.82
C VAL A 81 18.54 76.84 -14.25
N LEU A 82 18.16 76.80 -15.54
CA LEU A 82 17.30 75.74 -16.09
C LEU A 82 17.95 74.35 -15.98
N ALA A 83 19.25 74.23 -16.25
CA ALA A 83 19.99 72.99 -16.08
C ALA A 83 20.04 72.55 -14.60
N PHE A 84 20.24 73.49 -13.68
CA PHE A 84 20.22 73.21 -12.24
C PHE A 84 18.82 72.80 -11.75
N GLU A 85 17.76 73.45 -12.24
CA GLU A 85 16.37 73.07 -11.95
C GLU A 85 16.02 71.69 -12.51
N ALA A 86 16.43 71.38 -13.75
CA ALA A 86 16.28 70.07 -14.36
C ALA A 86 17.03 69.00 -13.56
N GLN A 87 18.28 69.26 -13.16
CA GLN A 87 19.06 68.34 -12.33
C GLN A 87 18.40 68.11 -10.97
N LYS A 88 17.88 69.17 -10.33
CA LYS A 88 17.15 69.06 -9.07
C LYS A 88 15.88 68.22 -9.21
N LYS A 89 15.17 68.35 -10.34
CA LYS A 89 13.98 67.54 -10.65
C LYS A 89 14.33 66.08 -10.88
N ILE A 90 15.43 65.79 -11.60
CA ILE A 90 15.93 64.43 -11.83
C ILE A 90 16.38 63.80 -10.50
N ASN A 91 17.14 64.53 -9.67
CA ASN A 91 17.55 64.03 -8.36
C ASN A 91 16.35 63.69 -7.48
N ARG A 92 15.31 64.54 -7.49
CA ARG A 92 14.07 64.25 -6.76
C ARG A 92 13.34 63.03 -7.31
N GLN A 93 13.29 62.85 -8.63
CA GLN A 93 12.71 61.64 -9.24
C GLN A 93 13.50 60.38 -8.86
N LEU A 94 14.83 60.44 -8.88
CA LEU A 94 15.68 59.32 -8.46
C LEU A 94 15.52 59.00 -6.97
N GLU A 95 15.37 60.02 -6.12
CA GLU A 95 15.07 59.84 -4.69
C GLU A 95 13.69 59.17 -4.49
N ASP A 96 12.68 59.60 -5.25
CA ASP A 96 11.33 59.02 -5.23
C ASP A 96 11.34 57.55 -5.72
N GLU A 97 12.04 57.26 -6.82
CA GLU A 97 12.21 55.90 -7.36
C GLU A 97 12.95 54.99 -6.38
N LEU A 98 14.07 55.47 -5.80
CA LEU A 98 14.83 54.73 -4.79
C LEU A 98 13.97 54.43 -3.56
N GLN A 99 13.15 55.40 -3.13
CA GLN A 99 12.26 55.22 -2.00
C GLN A 99 11.13 54.22 -2.32
N ALA A 100 10.55 54.30 -3.52
CA ALA A 100 9.53 53.36 -3.98
C ALA A 100 10.09 51.93 -4.05
N GLU A 101 11.29 51.76 -4.61
CA GLU A 101 11.96 50.47 -4.69
C GLU A 101 12.31 49.92 -3.31
N LYS A 102 12.78 50.77 -2.39
CA LYS A 102 13.04 50.38 -0.99
C LYS A 102 11.78 49.90 -0.27
N VAL A 103 10.62 50.52 -0.53
CA VAL A 103 9.33 50.07 0.02
C VAL A 103 8.91 48.75 -0.61
N ARG A 104 9.06 48.60 -1.92
CA ARG A 104 8.76 47.36 -2.64
C ARG A 104 9.60 46.18 -2.13
N TRP A 105 10.91 46.37 -1.98
CA TRP A 105 11.82 45.35 -1.44
C TRP A 105 11.48 44.97 0.01
N LYS A 106 11.05 45.93 0.83
CA LYS A 106 10.58 45.64 2.20
C LYS A 106 9.32 44.78 2.18
N SER A 107 8.33 45.15 1.35
CA SER A 107 7.09 44.38 1.19
C SER A 107 7.38 42.95 0.72
N GLU A 108 8.18 42.79 -0.33
CA GLU A 108 8.52 41.46 -0.87
C GLU A 108 9.29 40.62 0.15
N ARG A 109 10.17 41.24 0.94
CA ARG A 109 10.86 40.55 2.04
C ARG A 109 9.89 40.11 3.15
N GLU A 110 8.92 40.95 3.49
CA GLU A 110 7.88 40.62 4.47
C GLU A 110 6.98 39.48 3.97
N ASP A 111 6.61 39.49 2.69
CA ASP A 111 5.83 38.42 2.06
C ASP A 111 6.59 37.09 2.06
N LEU A 112 7.87 37.11 1.66
CA LEU A 112 8.74 35.93 1.71
C LEU A 112 8.96 35.43 3.14
N GLN A 113 9.08 36.33 4.12
CA GLN A 113 9.19 35.96 5.52
C GLN A 113 7.90 35.29 6.04
N GLN A 114 6.73 35.81 5.66
CA GLN A 114 5.44 35.20 5.98
C GLN A 114 5.30 33.82 5.35
N GLU A 115 5.70 33.64 4.09
CA GLU A 115 5.63 32.35 3.41
C GLU A 115 6.59 31.34 4.04
N ILE A 116 7.80 31.75 4.42
CA ILE A 116 8.73 30.90 5.18
C ILE A 116 8.11 30.46 6.51
N GLU A 117 7.47 31.37 7.24
CA GLU A 117 6.87 31.03 8.53
C GLU A 117 5.67 30.10 8.36
N ARG A 118 4.83 30.34 7.34
CA ARG A 118 3.75 29.43 6.97
C ARG A 118 4.26 28.03 6.60
N LEU A 119 5.32 27.95 5.79
CA LEU A 119 5.93 26.67 5.41
C LEU A 119 6.54 25.95 6.62
N LYS A 120 7.12 26.68 7.58
CA LYS A 120 7.58 26.08 8.84
C LYS A 120 6.42 25.54 9.66
N GLU A 121 5.33 26.29 9.82
CA GLU A 121 4.14 25.83 10.53
C GLU A 121 3.55 24.56 9.89
N ASP A 122 3.47 24.52 8.56
CA ASP A 122 2.98 23.35 7.85
C ASP A 122 3.94 22.16 7.95
N ASN A 123 5.26 22.40 7.94
CA ASN A 123 6.27 21.36 8.19
C ASN A 123 6.14 20.80 9.62
N ASP A 124 6.00 21.66 10.63
CA ASP A 124 5.79 21.26 12.02
C ASP A 124 4.48 20.48 12.19
N ARG A 125 3.40 20.89 11.52
CA ARG A 125 2.13 20.14 11.48
C ARG A 125 2.32 18.77 10.85
N GLN A 126 3.01 18.68 9.72
CA GLN A 126 3.28 17.41 9.05
C GLN A 126 4.17 16.50 9.91
N GLN A 127 5.23 17.02 10.53
CA GLN A 127 6.05 16.28 11.49
C GLN A 127 5.24 15.81 12.70
N LYS A 128 4.30 16.63 13.18
CA LYS A 128 3.39 16.24 14.27
C LYS A 128 2.44 15.12 13.86
N ILE A 129 1.88 15.17 12.65
CA ILE A 129 1.02 14.11 12.11
C ILE A 129 1.84 12.82 11.89
N LEU A 130 3.02 12.93 11.30
CA LEU A 130 3.93 11.80 11.09
C LEU A 130 4.36 11.19 12.41
N SER A 131 4.75 12.00 13.40
CA SER A 131 5.10 11.49 14.74
C SER A 131 3.91 10.85 15.45
N VAL A 132 2.69 11.39 15.34
CA VAL A 132 1.48 10.74 15.85
C VAL A 132 1.19 9.43 15.13
N ASN A 133 1.35 9.36 13.81
CA ASN A 133 1.16 8.14 13.03
C ASN A 133 2.29 7.11 13.21
N LEU A 134 3.48 7.55 13.62
CA LEU A 134 4.63 6.67 13.88
C LEU A 134 4.63 6.19 15.34
N THR A 135 4.17 7.01 16.29
CA THR A 135 4.03 6.65 17.71
C THR A 135 2.74 5.87 18.00
N LYS A 136 1.66 6.14 17.27
CA LYS A 136 0.48 5.27 17.23
C LYS A 136 0.71 4.25 16.12
N SER A 137 1.11 3.03 16.50
CA SER A 137 1.12 1.87 15.60
C SER A 137 -0.15 1.86 14.72
N PRO A 138 -0.10 1.44 13.44
CA PRO A 138 -1.28 1.28 12.58
C PRO A 138 -2.45 0.53 13.25
N GLN A 139 -2.14 -0.30 14.26
CA GLN A 139 -3.09 -0.95 15.12
C GLN A 139 -3.96 0.03 15.93
N SER A 140 -3.41 1.11 16.49
CA SER A 140 -4.13 2.04 17.38
C SER A 140 -5.22 2.86 16.67
N GLN A 141 -5.01 3.26 15.42
CA GLN A 141 -5.99 4.06 14.67
C GLN A 141 -7.13 3.19 14.15
N GLN A 142 -6.80 1.97 13.71
CA GLN A 142 -7.76 0.96 13.33
C GLN A 142 -8.55 0.47 14.56
N GLU A 143 -7.90 0.34 15.72
CA GLU A 143 -8.51 -0.04 16.98
C GLU A 143 -9.44 1.05 17.52
N ALA A 144 -9.06 2.32 17.45
CA ALA A 144 -9.94 3.43 17.82
C ALA A 144 -11.18 3.54 16.90
N PHE A 145 -11.00 3.33 15.59
CA PHE A 145 -12.13 3.29 14.64
C PHE A 145 -13.03 2.08 14.89
N MET A 146 -12.45 0.90 15.13
CA MET A 146 -13.20 -0.30 15.48
C MET A 146 -13.93 -0.14 16.81
N GLN A 147 -13.33 0.49 17.82
CA GLN A 147 -13.98 0.75 19.11
C GLN A 147 -15.14 1.73 18.97
N HIS A 148 -14.99 2.81 18.19
CA HIS A 148 -16.10 3.73 17.91
C HIS A 148 -17.25 3.02 17.18
N GLU A 149 -16.93 2.18 16.20
CA GLU A 149 -17.93 1.42 15.45
C GLU A 149 -18.60 0.32 16.31
N ILE A 150 -17.85 -0.34 17.20
CA ILE A 150 -18.39 -1.28 18.18
C ILE A 150 -19.37 -0.55 19.12
N THR A 151 -18.99 0.62 19.64
CA THR A 151 -19.87 1.40 20.53
C THR A 151 -21.15 1.84 19.81
N ARG A 152 -21.05 2.34 18.57
CA ARG A 152 -22.21 2.73 17.76
C ARG A 152 -23.14 1.55 17.48
N LEU A 153 -22.60 0.43 17.00
CA LEU A 153 -23.38 -0.78 16.71
C LEU A 153 -23.97 -1.40 17.98
N THR A 154 -23.30 -1.28 19.13
CA THR A 154 -23.84 -1.76 20.41
C THR A 154 -25.05 -0.93 20.82
N SER A 155 -24.98 0.40 20.67
CA SER A 155 -26.13 1.29 20.94
C SER A 155 -27.30 0.99 20.00
N GLU A 156 -27.05 0.86 18.69
CA GLU A 156 -28.10 0.55 17.72
C GLU A 156 -28.74 -0.83 17.96
N ASN A 157 -27.96 -1.84 18.36
CA ASN A 157 -28.51 -3.14 18.74
C ASN A 157 -29.35 -3.08 20.00
N LEU A 158 -28.96 -2.25 20.99
CA LEU A 158 -29.74 -2.05 22.20
C LEU A 158 -31.12 -1.44 21.85
N ASP A 159 -31.14 -0.39 21.03
CA ASP A 159 -32.38 0.25 20.58
C ASP A 159 -33.26 -0.70 19.76
N LEU A 160 -32.65 -1.56 18.95
CA LEU A 160 -33.37 -2.58 18.17
C LEU A 160 -33.94 -3.69 19.06
N LEU A 161 -33.22 -4.11 20.10
CA LEU A 161 -33.73 -5.05 21.10
C LEU A 161 -34.93 -4.47 21.86
N GLU A 162 -34.86 -3.20 22.27
CA GLU A 162 -35.97 -2.53 22.94
C GLU A 162 -37.21 -2.42 22.02
N LYS A 163 -36.99 -2.11 20.73
CA LYS A 163 -38.06 -2.14 19.72
C LYS A 163 -38.62 -3.54 19.49
N PHE A 164 -37.77 -4.57 19.51
CA PHE A 164 -38.21 -5.95 19.38
C PHE A 164 -39.06 -6.38 20.58
N ASP A 165 -38.63 -6.06 21.80
CA ASP A 165 -39.34 -6.40 23.03
C ASP A 165 -40.71 -5.71 23.08
N THR A 166 -40.77 -4.43 22.73
CA THR A 166 -42.05 -3.69 22.64
C THR A 166 -42.99 -4.29 21.59
N LEU A 167 -42.49 -4.68 20.42
CA LEU A 167 -43.29 -5.36 19.38
C LEU A 167 -43.73 -6.77 19.82
N SER A 168 -42.87 -7.52 20.49
CA SER A 168 -43.17 -8.84 21.03
C SER A 168 -44.29 -8.76 22.08
N ASP A 169 -44.24 -7.76 22.95
CA ASP A 169 -45.30 -7.49 23.93
C ASP A 169 -46.61 -7.09 23.25
N LEU A 170 -46.56 -6.29 22.19
CA LEU A 170 -47.74 -5.93 21.41
C LEU A 170 -48.36 -7.16 20.72
N CYS A 171 -47.55 -8.00 20.10
CA CYS A 171 -47.97 -9.29 19.54
C CYS A 171 -48.61 -10.19 20.60
N ARG A 172 -48.04 -10.25 21.81
CA ARG A 172 -48.62 -11.02 22.92
C ARG A 172 -49.98 -10.45 23.36
N LYS A 173 -50.12 -9.12 23.41
CA LYS A 173 -51.40 -8.45 23.70
C LYS A 173 -52.45 -8.75 22.63
N HIS A 174 -52.11 -8.63 21.35
CA HIS A 174 -53.03 -8.96 20.25
C HIS A 174 -53.41 -10.44 20.26
N ARG A 175 -52.48 -11.36 20.55
CA ARG A 175 -52.79 -12.79 20.69
C ARG A 175 -53.76 -13.05 21.84
N LYS A 176 -53.63 -12.34 22.97
CA LYS A 176 -54.60 -12.40 24.08
C LYS A 176 -55.96 -11.87 23.67
N GLN A 177 -56.01 -10.73 22.95
CA GLN A 177 -57.26 -10.17 22.42
C GLN A 177 -57.95 -11.13 21.44
N MET A 178 -57.20 -11.76 20.53
CA MET A 178 -57.73 -12.78 19.61
C MET A 178 -58.29 -13.99 20.35
N LYS A 179 -57.61 -14.47 21.41
CA LYS A 179 -58.15 -15.54 22.27
C LYS A 179 -59.43 -15.13 23.00
N GLN A 180 -59.50 -13.90 23.50
CA GLN A 180 -60.69 -13.37 24.16
C GLN A 180 -61.87 -13.21 23.20
N LEU A 181 -61.62 -12.70 21.99
CA LEU A 181 -62.62 -12.59 20.93
C LEU A 181 -63.09 -13.96 20.44
N ALA A 182 -62.18 -14.91 20.22
CA ALA A 182 -62.53 -16.29 19.87
C ALA A 182 -63.38 -16.96 20.96
N LYS A 183 -63.06 -16.71 22.25
CA LYS A 183 -63.88 -17.20 23.36
C LYS A 183 -65.27 -16.57 23.37
N LYS A 184 -65.38 -15.25 23.17
CA LYS A 184 -66.68 -14.57 23.06
C LYS A 184 -67.49 -15.06 21.85
N LEU A 185 -66.83 -15.39 20.73
CA LEU A 185 -67.48 -15.97 19.55
C LEU A 185 -68.04 -17.37 19.84
N LYS A 186 -67.24 -18.20 20.55
CA LYS A 186 -67.65 -19.53 21.01
C LYS A 186 -68.81 -19.47 22.01
N ASP A 187 -68.76 -18.54 22.96
CA ASP A 187 -69.82 -18.33 23.96
C ASP A 187 -71.11 -17.78 23.31
N ALA A 188 -71.02 -17.09 22.16
CA ALA A 188 -72.15 -16.59 21.38
C ALA A 188 -72.79 -17.65 20.46
N GLY A 189 -72.31 -18.91 20.48
CA GLY A 189 -72.92 -20.03 19.75
C GLY A 189 -72.69 -20.00 18.23
N VAL A 190 -71.75 -19.18 17.74
CA VAL A 190 -71.43 -19.07 16.31
C VAL A 190 -70.02 -19.64 16.09
N MET A 191 -69.97 -20.90 15.65
CA MET A 191 -68.82 -21.76 15.29
C MET A 191 -68.23 -22.69 16.38
N GLU A 192 -68.40 -23.99 16.14
CA GLU A 192 -67.45 -25.03 16.53
C GLU A 192 -66.23 -24.95 15.60
N VAL A 193 -65.12 -24.39 16.08
CA VAL A 193 -63.81 -24.60 15.43
C VAL A 193 -63.05 -25.63 16.24
N GLU A 194 -63.32 -26.88 15.95
CA GLU A 194 -62.31 -27.92 16.15
C GLU A 194 -61.17 -27.67 15.16
N GLY A 195 -59.94 -27.54 15.67
CA GLY A 195 -58.73 -27.68 14.86
C GLY A 195 -58.15 -26.42 14.21
N ALA A 196 -57.85 -25.35 14.96
CA ALA A 196 -56.95 -24.30 14.47
C ALA A 196 -56.19 -23.48 15.54
N VAL A 197 -55.94 -24.03 16.74
CA VAL A 197 -55.13 -23.32 17.76
C VAL A 197 -53.95 -24.09 18.35
N ASP A 198 -53.77 -25.37 18.00
CA ASP A 198 -52.71 -26.24 18.57
C ASP A 198 -51.71 -26.82 17.55
N ALA A 199 -51.61 -26.26 16.34
CA ALA A 199 -50.60 -26.67 15.37
C ALA A 199 -49.61 -25.54 15.06
N VAL A 200 -48.74 -25.19 16.01
CA VAL A 200 -47.41 -24.63 15.70
C VAL A 200 -46.42 -25.17 16.73
N PRO A 201 -45.33 -25.84 16.32
CA PRO A 201 -44.36 -26.40 17.26
C PRO A 201 -43.72 -25.28 18.09
N SER A 202 -43.45 -25.56 19.37
CA SER A 202 -42.45 -24.78 20.12
C SER A 202 -41.14 -24.77 19.33
N PRO A 203 -40.57 -23.59 18.98
CA PRO A 203 -39.17 -23.56 18.64
C PRO A 203 -38.41 -23.56 19.97
N ALA A 204 -38.08 -24.77 20.43
CA ALA A 204 -36.84 -24.93 21.16
C ALA A 204 -35.74 -24.42 20.22
N VAL A 205 -35.16 -23.28 20.61
CA VAL A 205 -33.75 -22.90 20.41
C VAL A 205 -33.08 -23.53 19.19
N GLN A 206 -33.11 -22.86 18.04
CA GLN A 206 -32.01 -22.83 17.07
C GLN A 206 -32.28 -21.79 15.97
N ASP A 207 -31.71 -20.61 16.21
CA ASP A 207 -30.83 -19.91 15.28
C ASP A 207 -31.16 -20.00 13.79
N GLN A 208 -32.04 -19.13 13.30
CA GLN A 208 -32.07 -18.75 11.88
C GLN A 208 -32.57 -17.31 11.73
N ARG A 209 -31.61 -16.39 11.83
CA ARG A 209 -31.73 -15.00 11.40
C ARG A 209 -31.83 -14.94 9.87
N HIS A 210 -33.03 -14.83 9.33
CA HIS A 210 -33.21 -14.26 8.00
C HIS A 210 -34.53 -13.49 7.94
N ASN A 211 -34.42 -12.15 7.90
CA ASN A 211 -35.19 -11.26 7.01
C ASN A 211 -35.13 -9.79 7.51
N LEU A 212 -33.96 -9.19 7.36
CA LEU A 212 -33.74 -7.74 7.27
C LEU A 212 -33.04 -7.46 5.93
N PRO A 213 -33.08 -6.24 5.36
CA PRO A 213 -32.24 -5.87 4.23
C PRO A 213 -30.78 -5.94 4.69
N MET A 214 -30.18 -7.10 4.50
CA MET A 214 -28.82 -7.40 4.86
C MET A 214 -27.95 -6.60 3.88
N VAL A 215 -27.01 -5.78 4.38
CA VAL A 215 -25.78 -5.56 3.63
C VAL A 215 -25.23 -6.97 3.45
N LYS A 216 -25.52 -7.59 2.30
CA LYS A 216 -24.85 -8.81 1.92
C LYS A 216 -23.40 -8.38 1.90
N LYS A 217 -22.63 -8.73 2.94
CA LYS A 217 -21.18 -8.83 2.82
C LYS A 217 -21.04 -9.52 1.48
N LYS A 218 -20.50 -8.82 0.46
CA LYS A 218 -20.20 -9.43 -0.84
C LYS A 218 -19.60 -10.76 -0.46
N GLU A 219 -20.28 -11.86 -0.78
CA GLU A 219 -19.90 -13.17 -0.23
C GLU A 219 -18.41 -13.26 -0.49
N ARG A 220 -17.63 -13.41 0.59
CA ARG A 220 -16.18 -13.46 0.43
C ARG A 220 -15.96 -14.67 -0.46
N GLU A 221 -15.63 -14.42 -1.73
CA GLU A 221 -15.32 -15.48 -2.67
C GLU A 221 -13.98 -16.03 -2.24
N TYR A 222 -14.04 -17.01 -1.34
CA TYR A 222 -12.86 -17.71 -0.87
C TYR A 222 -12.27 -18.44 -2.07
N GLN A 223 -11.04 -18.09 -2.42
CA GLN A 223 -10.35 -18.71 -3.54
C GLN A 223 -9.96 -20.16 -3.25
N GLY A 224 -10.11 -20.65 -2.02
CA GLY A 224 -9.78 -22.03 -1.62
C GLY A 224 -8.28 -22.23 -1.40
N MET A 225 -7.62 -21.26 -0.75
CA MET A 225 -6.20 -21.28 -0.43
C MET A 225 -6.01 -20.91 1.03
N PHE A 226 -5.06 -21.56 1.71
CA PHE A 226 -4.69 -21.22 3.08
C PHE A 226 -3.27 -20.64 3.12
N GLU A 227 -3.21 -19.36 3.47
CA GLU A 227 -1.97 -18.68 3.78
C GLU A 227 -1.47 -19.09 5.17
N TYR A 228 -0.17 -19.36 5.26
CA TYR A 228 0.52 -19.60 6.53
C TYR A 228 1.92 -19.00 6.50
N ARG A 229 2.43 -18.63 7.68
CA ARG A 229 3.81 -18.17 7.84
C ARG A 229 4.77 -19.35 7.89
N LYS A 230 5.96 -19.20 7.32
CA LYS A 230 6.98 -20.27 7.25
C LYS A 230 7.36 -20.79 8.66
N GLU A 231 7.35 -19.92 9.66
CA GLU A 231 7.57 -20.25 11.08
C GLU A 231 6.50 -21.18 11.67
N ASP A 232 5.27 -21.13 11.15
CA ASP A 232 4.13 -21.91 11.65
C ASP A 232 4.02 -23.30 10.98
N GLU A 233 4.89 -23.63 10.03
CA GLU A 233 4.82 -24.89 9.26
C GLU A 233 4.85 -26.12 10.16
N GLN A 234 5.75 -26.14 11.14
CA GLN A 234 5.87 -27.25 12.10
C GLN A 234 4.64 -27.36 13.02
N ILE A 235 3.99 -26.23 13.32
CA ILE A 235 2.77 -26.18 14.12
C ILE A 235 1.62 -26.80 13.33
N ILE A 236 1.50 -26.48 12.03
CA ILE A 236 0.50 -27.06 11.14
C ILE A 236 0.68 -28.56 11.05
N VAL A 237 1.89 -29.03 10.72
CA VAL A 237 2.20 -30.45 10.61
C VAL A 237 1.94 -31.19 11.93
N ARG A 238 2.30 -30.59 13.06
CA ARG A 238 2.04 -31.17 14.38
C ARG A 238 0.55 -31.36 14.65
N HIS A 239 -0.25 -30.30 14.53
CA HIS A 239 -1.67 -30.38 14.88
C HIS A 239 -2.48 -31.19 13.87
N LEU A 240 -2.13 -31.07 12.59
CA LEU A 240 -2.86 -31.72 11.51
C LEU A 240 -2.49 -33.20 11.36
N ILE A 241 -1.24 -33.58 11.70
CA ILE A 241 -0.72 -34.93 11.47
C ILE A 241 -0.37 -35.66 12.77
N HIS A 242 0.49 -35.09 13.63
CA HIS A 242 0.97 -35.81 14.82
C HIS A 242 -0.08 -35.95 15.93
N ASP A 243 -0.83 -34.89 16.19
CA ASP A 243 -1.76 -34.81 17.32
C ASP A 243 -3.20 -35.17 16.93
N LEU A 244 -3.46 -35.40 15.63
CA LEU A 244 -4.77 -35.81 15.14
C LEU A 244 -5.09 -37.25 15.56
N LYS A 245 -6.16 -37.41 16.35
CA LYS A 245 -6.65 -38.73 16.79
C LYS A 245 -7.70 -39.27 15.82
N PRO A 246 -7.71 -40.58 15.49
CA PRO A 246 -8.72 -41.17 14.61
C PRO A 246 -10.17 -40.89 15.04
N ARG A 247 -10.47 -41.00 16.34
CA ARG A 247 -11.79 -40.67 16.90
C ARG A 247 -12.27 -39.25 16.60
N ILE A 248 -11.35 -38.28 16.58
CA ILE A 248 -11.68 -36.89 16.21
C ILE A 248 -11.81 -36.77 14.69
N ALA A 249 -10.94 -37.44 13.93
CA ALA A 249 -11.00 -37.39 12.47
C ALA A 249 -12.33 -37.94 11.91
N VAL A 250 -12.95 -38.91 12.58
CA VAL A 250 -14.28 -39.46 12.19
C VAL A 250 -15.40 -38.44 12.35
N THR A 251 -15.29 -37.46 13.26
CA THR A 251 -16.29 -36.39 13.40
C THR A 251 -16.10 -35.26 12.39
N LEU A 252 -15.00 -35.27 11.64
CA LEU A 252 -14.66 -34.29 10.61
C LEU A 252 -15.00 -34.81 9.21
N LEU A 253 -14.95 -33.92 8.22
CA LEU A 253 -15.09 -34.31 6.82
C LEU A 253 -14.00 -35.35 6.45
N PRO A 254 -14.35 -36.47 5.79
CA PRO A 254 -13.37 -37.45 5.36
C PRO A 254 -12.30 -36.84 4.45
N GLY A 255 -11.02 -37.05 4.80
CA GLY A 255 -9.91 -36.49 4.05
C GLY A 255 -9.66 -34.99 4.29
N LEU A 256 -10.29 -34.39 5.31
CA LEU A 256 -10.08 -32.97 5.66
C LEU A 256 -8.61 -32.59 5.82
N PRO A 257 -7.75 -33.36 6.54
CA PRO A 257 -6.32 -33.07 6.61
C PRO A 257 -5.67 -32.91 5.23
N SER A 258 -5.98 -33.79 4.28
CA SER A 258 -5.46 -33.73 2.92
C SER A 258 -5.96 -32.53 2.12
N TYR A 259 -7.21 -32.12 2.32
CA TYR A 259 -7.72 -30.89 1.70
C TYR A 259 -7.05 -29.65 2.28
N ILE A 260 -6.85 -29.59 3.60
CA ILE A 260 -6.13 -28.47 4.26
C ILE A 260 -4.69 -28.39 3.73
N LEU A 261 -3.98 -29.52 3.69
CA LEU A 261 -2.62 -29.58 3.14
C LEU A 261 -2.59 -29.13 1.68
N PHE A 262 -3.53 -29.59 0.85
CA PHE A 262 -3.60 -29.18 -0.55
C PHE A 262 -3.90 -27.68 -0.70
N MET A 263 -4.79 -27.10 0.13
CA MET A 263 -5.06 -25.66 0.13
C MET A 263 -3.83 -24.84 0.53
N CYS A 264 -2.97 -25.33 1.42
CA CYS A 264 -1.68 -24.73 1.73
C CYS A 264 -0.69 -24.85 0.56
N ILE A 265 -0.58 -26.02 -0.07
CA ILE A 265 0.28 -26.25 -1.26
C ILE A 265 -0.13 -25.31 -2.41
N ARG A 266 -1.44 -25.16 -2.63
CA ARG A 266 -1.96 -24.28 -3.67
C ARG A 266 -1.64 -22.81 -3.39
N HIS A 267 -1.65 -22.39 -2.12
CA HIS A 267 -1.17 -21.05 -1.76
C HIS A 267 0.33 -20.89 -2.06
N THR A 268 1.17 -21.89 -1.75
CA THR A 268 2.61 -21.83 -2.06
C THR A 268 2.89 -21.78 -3.56
N ASP A 269 2.10 -22.49 -4.36
CA ASP A 269 2.12 -22.40 -5.82
C ASP A 269 1.71 -21.00 -6.29
N PHE A 270 0.63 -20.43 -5.73
CA PHE A 270 0.14 -19.10 -6.09
C PHE A 270 1.17 -17.98 -5.85
N ILE A 271 1.90 -18.01 -4.74
CA ILE A 271 2.98 -17.04 -4.45
C ILE A 271 4.31 -17.37 -5.16
N ASN A 272 4.36 -18.50 -5.87
CA ASN A 272 5.53 -19.00 -6.60
C ASN A 272 6.77 -19.19 -5.68
N ASP A 273 6.57 -19.78 -4.50
CA ASP A 273 7.63 -20.08 -3.52
C ASP A 273 7.97 -21.58 -3.54
N ASP A 274 9.03 -21.91 -4.30
CA ASP A 274 9.47 -23.27 -4.55
C ASP A 274 10.14 -23.91 -3.33
N GLU A 275 10.80 -23.11 -2.48
CA GLU A 275 11.37 -23.60 -1.22
C GLU A 275 10.27 -24.02 -0.25
N LYS A 276 9.21 -23.19 -0.14
CA LYS A 276 8.10 -23.43 0.79
C LYS A 276 7.24 -24.61 0.40
N VAL A 277 6.97 -24.82 -0.90
CA VAL A 277 6.24 -26.03 -1.35
C VAL A 277 7.04 -27.31 -1.07
N ARG A 278 8.37 -27.30 -1.34
CA ARG A 278 9.25 -28.45 -1.06
C ARG A 278 9.33 -28.73 0.44
N SER A 279 9.46 -27.69 1.27
CA SER A 279 9.50 -27.82 2.73
C SER A 279 8.21 -28.46 3.26
N LEU A 280 7.05 -27.92 2.88
CA LEU A 280 5.75 -28.39 3.34
C LEU A 280 5.47 -29.85 2.94
N LEU A 281 5.73 -30.22 1.68
CA LEU A 281 5.53 -31.58 1.19
C LEU A 281 6.46 -32.57 1.90
N THR A 282 7.73 -32.20 2.07
CA THR A 282 8.73 -33.03 2.77
C THR A 282 8.36 -33.21 4.24
N ALA A 283 7.96 -32.13 4.93
CA ALA A 283 7.52 -32.18 6.32
C ALA A 283 6.28 -33.06 6.49
N THR A 284 5.30 -32.93 5.58
CA THR A 284 4.09 -33.76 5.54
C THR A 284 4.43 -35.24 5.37
N ILE A 285 5.24 -35.58 4.37
CA ILE A 285 5.67 -36.95 4.08
C ILE A 285 6.37 -37.56 5.30
N ASN A 286 7.31 -36.82 5.89
CA ASN A 286 8.06 -37.29 7.06
C ASN A 286 7.18 -37.45 8.29
N ALA A 287 6.22 -36.54 8.49
CA ALA A 287 5.28 -36.63 9.60
C ALA A 287 4.37 -37.86 9.48
N VAL A 288 3.80 -38.12 8.29
CA VAL A 288 2.99 -39.32 8.04
C VAL A 288 3.81 -40.59 8.28
N LYS A 289 5.02 -40.68 7.69
CA LYS A 289 5.93 -41.81 7.92
C LYS A 289 6.21 -42.03 9.42
N LYS A 290 6.41 -40.95 10.17
CA LYS A 290 6.68 -41.00 11.62
C LYS A 290 5.46 -41.44 12.43
N VAL A 291 4.26 -41.02 12.06
CA VAL A 291 3.02 -41.46 12.74
C VAL A 291 2.79 -42.94 12.49
N ILE A 292 2.89 -43.40 11.24
CA ILE A 292 2.72 -44.82 10.89
C ILE A 292 3.78 -45.67 11.59
N LYS A 293 5.07 -45.32 11.54
CA LYS A 293 6.11 -46.08 12.25
C LYS A 293 5.84 -46.22 13.76
N ARG A 294 5.29 -45.17 14.40
CA ARG A 294 5.02 -45.15 15.85
C ARG A 294 3.72 -45.84 16.26
N ARG A 295 2.72 -45.91 15.37
CA ARG A 295 1.36 -46.35 15.69
C ARG A 295 0.81 -47.36 14.68
N HIS A 296 1.67 -48.12 14.00
CA HIS A 296 1.27 -49.09 12.99
C HIS A 296 0.38 -50.21 13.55
N GLU A 297 0.53 -50.55 14.83
CA GLU A 297 -0.33 -51.52 15.54
C GLU A 297 -1.79 -51.03 15.70
N ASP A 298 -2.03 -49.72 15.59
CA ASP A 298 -3.37 -49.13 15.63
C ASP A 298 -3.96 -49.02 14.22
N LEU A 299 -4.81 -49.99 13.88
CA LEU A 299 -5.47 -50.07 12.57
C LEU A 299 -6.26 -48.80 12.23
N GLU A 300 -6.87 -48.12 13.21
CA GLU A 300 -7.61 -46.88 12.96
C GLU A 300 -6.68 -45.76 12.47
N THR A 301 -5.51 -45.64 13.09
CA THR A 301 -4.48 -44.67 12.69
C THR A 301 -3.93 -45.00 11.31
N THR A 302 -3.69 -46.28 11.01
CA THR A 302 -3.15 -46.69 9.71
C THR A 302 -4.16 -46.47 8.57
N ILE A 303 -5.44 -46.83 8.78
CA ILE A 303 -6.52 -46.56 7.82
C ILE A 303 -6.71 -45.06 7.61
N LEU A 304 -6.68 -44.25 8.68
CA LEU A 304 -6.81 -42.81 8.59
C LEU A 304 -5.73 -42.21 7.68
N TRP A 305 -4.46 -42.56 7.92
CA TRP A 305 -3.35 -42.00 7.16
C TRP A 305 -3.20 -42.60 5.76
N LEU A 306 -3.61 -43.85 5.54
CA LEU A 306 -3.73 -44.41 4.19
C LEU A 306 -4.76 -43.62 3.37
N SER A 307 -5.97 -43.43 3.91
CA SER A 307 -7.05 -42.70 3.26
C SER A 307 -6.67 -41.25 2.97
N ASN A 308 -6.05 -40.56 3.94
CA ASN A 308 -5.57 -39.19 3.74
C ASN A 308 -4.41 -39.10 2.74
N THR A 309 -3.46 -40.04 2.74
CA THR A 309 -2.36 -40.05 1.77
C THR A 309 -2.88 -40.22 0.34
N LEU A 310 -3.81 -41.16 0.13
CA LEU A 310 -4.46 -41.36 -1.16
C LEU A 310 -5.28 -40.14 -1.57
N ARG A 311 -6.01 -39.51 -0.64
CA ARG A 311 -6.75 -38.29 -0.92
C ARG A 311 -5.84 -37.14 -1.35
N LEU A 312 -4.70 -36.95 -0.68
CA LEU A 312 -3.73 -35.91 -1.05
C LEU A 312 -3.14 -36.18 -2.44
N LEU A 313 -2.80 -37.45 -2.73
CA LEU A 313 -2.35 -37.88 -4.05
C LEU A 313 -3.40 -37.58 -5.13
N HIS A 314 -4.67 -37.90 -4.88
CA HIS A 314 -5.76 -37.61 -5.80
C HIS A 314 -5.95 -36.10 -6.00
N ASN A 315 -5.88 -35.29 -4.94
CA ASN A 315 -5.95 -33.83 -5.06
C ASN A 315 -4.81 -33.29 -5.96
N LEU A 316 -3.57 -33.78 -5.76
CA LEU A 316 -2.44 -33.38 -6.60
C LEU A 316 -2.56 -33.81 -8.07
N LYS A 317 -3.31 -34.89 -8.36
CA LYS A 317 -3.64 -35.30 -9.75
C LYS A 317 -4.78 -34.44 -10.31
N GLN A 318 -5.90 -34.35 -9.58
CA GLN A 318 -7.12 -33.66 -9.99
C GLN A 318 -6.88 -32.18 -10.30
N TYR A 319 -6.03 -31.53 -9.51
CA TYR A 319 -5.70 -30.11 -9.64
C TYR A 319 -4.30 -29.87 -10.23
N SER A 320 -3.72 -30.86 -10.92
CA SER A 320 -2.41 -30.72 -11.58
C SER A 320 -2.40 -29.74 -12.76
N GLY A 321 -3.56 -29.51 -13.40
CA GLY A 321 -3.65 -28.84 -14.69
C GLY A 321 -3.70 -29.80 -15.89
N ASP A 322 -3.45 -31.10 -15.67
CA ASP A 322 -3.49 -32.11 -16.72
C ASP A 322 -4.92 -32.42 -17.16
N LYS A 323 -5.18 -32.32 -18.47
CA LYS A 323 -6.51 -32.57 -19.06
C LYS A 323 -7.05 -33.96 -18.77
N THR A 324 -6.18 -34.95 -18.59
CA THR A 324 -6.55 -36.33 -18.25
C THR A 324 -7.25 -36.43 -16.89
N PHE A 325 -6.90 -35.57 -15.94
CA PHE A 325 -7.48 -35.54 -14.59
C PHE A 325 -8.57 -34.49 -14.40
N GLN A 326 -8.87 -33.70 -15.44
CA GLN A 326 -9.89 -32.64 -15.43
C GLN A 326 -11.24 -33.08 -16.01
N ALA A 327 -11.34 -34.29 -16.57
CA ALA A 327 -12.55 -34.75 -17.27
C ALA A 327 -13.81 -34.72 -16.40
N GLU A 328 -13.69 -34.99 -15.10
CA GLU A 328 -14.80 -35.00 -14.13
C GLU A 328 -14.88 -33.72 -13.28
N ASN A 329 -14.00 -32.74 -13.53
CA ASN A 329 -13.97 -31.51 -12.75
C ASN A 329 -15.06 -30.54 -13.19
N THR A 330 -15.69 -29.90 -12.21
CA THR A 330 -16.52 -28.71 -12.44
C THR A 330 -15.66 -27.54 -12.95
N PRO A 331 -16.26 -26.55 -13.64
CA PRO A 331 -15.53 -25.36 -14.10
C PRO A 331 -14.78 -24.65 -12.95
N LYS A 332 -15.43 -24.53 -11.79
CA LYS A 332 -14.83 -23.91 -10.59
C LYS A 332 -13.65 -24.71 -10.03
N GLN A 333 -13.64 -26.04 -10.15
CA GLN A 333 -12.49 -26.86 -9.75
C GLN A 333 -11.31 -26.69 -10.69
N ASN A 334 -11.55 -26.52 -12.00
CA ASN A 334 -10.48 -26.27 -12.97
C ASN A 334 -9.79 -24.92 -12.74
N GLU A 335 -10.51 -23.91 -12.24
CA GLU A 335 -9.92 -22.63 -11.82
C GLU A 335 -8.96 -22.78 -10.62
N GLN A 336 -9.05 -23.89 -9.88
CA GLN A 336 -8.25 -24.19 -8.70
C GLN A 336 -7.02 -25.07 -8.99
N CYS A 337 -6.72 -25.36 -10.25
CA CYS A 337 -5.49 -26.07 -10.61
C CYS A 337 -4.23 -25.27 -10.24
N LEU A 338 -3.15 -26.00 -9.95
CA LEU A 338 -1.81 -25.47 -9.82
C LEU A 338 -1.37 -24.85 -11.15
N LYS A 339 -0.59 -23.77 -11.09
CA LYS A 339 -0.20 -22.98 -12.26
C LYS A 339 1.29 -22.92 -12.47
N ASN A 340 2.09 -22.95 -11.40
CA ASN A 340 3.52 -22.65 -11.46
C ASN A 340 4.40 -23.89 -11.32
N PHE A 341 4.02 -24.85 -10.47
CA PHE A 341 4.84 -26.02 -10.17
C PHE A 341 4.26 -27.33 -10.69
N ASP A 342 5.09 -28.14 -11.34
CA ASP A 342 4.79 -29.55 -11.58
C ASP A 342 5.25 -30.40 -10.38
N LEU A 343 4.29 -31.07 -9.75
CA LEU A 343 4.50 -31.94 -8.58
C LEU A 343 4.50 -33.43 -8.94
N SER A 344 4.74 -33.81 -10.20
CA SER A 344 4.82 -35.20 -10.68
C SER A 344 5.67 -36.12 -9.80
N GLU A 345 6.87 -35.69 -9.42
CA GLU A 345 7.78 -36.49 -8.57
C GLU A 345 7.20 -36.72 -7.17
N TYR A 346 6.60 -35.69 -6.57
CA TYR A 346 5.92 -35.81 -5.29
C TYR A 346 4.69 -36.72 -5.36
N ARG A 347 3.98 -36.76 -6.50
CA ARG A 347 2.89 -37.73 -6.71
C ARG A 347 3.40 -39.16 -6.69
N GLN A 348 4.55 -39.46 -7.31
CA GLN A 348 5.16 -40.78 -7.25
C GLN A 348 5.53 -41.15 -5.81
N VAL A 349 6.22 -40.24 -5.09
CA VAL A 349 6.61 -40.46 -3.69
C VAL A 349 5.39 -40.72 -2.79
N LEU A 350 4.30 -39.98 -2.97
CA LEU A 350 3.05 -40.20 -2.22
C LEU A 350 2.39 -41.54 -2.57
N SER A 351 2.47 -41.97 -3.84
CA SER A 351 1.99 -43.29 -4.26
C SER A 351 2.79 -44.40 -3.57
N ASP A 352 4.11 -44.30 -3.55
CA ASP A 352 4.98 -45.29 -2.89
C ASP A 352 4.72 -45.32 -1.37
N ILE A 353 4.47 -44.17 -0.76
CA ILE A 353 4.08 -44.08 0.66
C ILE A 353 2.73 -44.75 0.88
N ALA A 354 1.73 -44.52 0.03
CA ALA A 354 0.43 -45.15 0.17
C ALA A 354 0.53 -46.68 0.09
N VAL A 355 1.31 -47.22 -0.85
CA VAL A 355 1.60 -48.66 -0.95
C VAL A 355 2.31 -49.16 0.31
N TRP A 356 3.31 -48.43 0.79
CA TRP A 356 4.02 -48.78 2.02
C TRP A 356 3.09 -48.81 3.25
N ILE A 357 2.22 -47.81 3.41
CA ILE A 357 1.23 -47.79 4.51
C ILE A 357 0.30 -48.99 4.40
N TYR A 358 -0.19 -49.30 3.19
CA TYR A 358 -1.08 -50.44 2.97
C TYR A 358 -0.42 -51.78 3.31
N GLN A 359 0.87 -51.95 3.01
CA GLN A 359 1.62 -53.17 3.34
C GLN A 359 1.96 -53.30 4.83
N VAL A 360 2.04 -52.18 5.55
CA VAL A 360 2.29 -52.12 7.00
C VAL A 360 0.99 -52.20 7.81
N SER A 361 -0.17 -51.98 7.18
CA SER A 361 -1.52 -52.15 7.77
C SER A 361 -1.82 -53.63 7.98
#